data_AF-A0A3D3K720-F1
#
_entry.id   AF-A0A3D3K720-F1
#
_cell.length_a   1.000
_cell.length_b   1.000
_cell.length_c   1.000
_cell.angle_alpha   90.00
_cell.angle_beta   90.00
_cell.angle_gamma   90.00
#
_symmetry.space_group_name_H-M   'P 1'
#
loop_
_entity.id
_entity.type
_entity.pdbx_description
1 polymer ?
#
loop_
_entity_poly.entity_id
_entity_poly.type
_entity_poly.pdbx_seq_one_letter_code
_entity_poly.pdbx_strand_id
1 'polypeptide(L)' 'TSQGVPVIGCRCAVCTSQDRRDRRLRTAAMVEQGGVRIVIDAGPDF' A
#
# COMPACT_ATOMS: atom_id res chain seq x y z
N THR A 1 -0.04 0.28 -6.60
CA THR A 1 0.68 -0.62 -7.54
C THR A 1 0.26 -2.05 -7.24
N SER A 2 0.32 -2.99 -8.18
CA SER A 2 -0.07 -4.38 -7.91
C SER A 2 0.93 -5.16 -7.04
N GLN A 3 2.17 -4.66 -6.92
CA GLN A 3 3.26 -5.32 -6.18
C GLN A 3 3.67 -4.58 -4.89
N GLY A 4 3.12 -3.38 -4.61
CA GLY A 4 3.66 -2.48 -3.61
C GLY A 4 4.97 -1.81 -4.04
N VAL A 5 5.60 -1.07 -3.12
CA VAL A 5 6.95 -0.51 -3.23
C VAL A 5 7.60 -0.61 -1.84
N PRO A 6 8.82 -1.16 -1.71
CA PRO A 6 9.72 -1.62 -2.78
C PRO A 6 9.26 -2.89 -3.49
N VAL A 7 9.62 -3.02 -4.77
CA VAL A 7 9.47 -4.27 -5.52
C VAL A 7 10.61 -5.22 -5.14
N ILE A 8 10.31 -6.48 -4.88
CA ILE A 8 11.29 -7.51 -4.50
C ILE A 8 12.44 -7.54 -5.52
N GLY A 9 13.67 -7.35 -5.04
CA GLY A 9 14.89 -7.35 -5.86
C GLY A 9 15.20 -6.05 -6.63
N CYS A 10 14.32 -5.05 -6.63
CA CYS A 10 14.55 -3.79 -7.34
C CYS A 10 15.51 -2.86 -6.59
N ARG A 11 16.39 -2.17 -7.32
CA ARG A 11 17.35 -1.19 -6.78
C ARG A 11 17.23 0.22 -7.38
N CYS A 12 16.10 0.53 -8.01
CA CYS A 12 15.86 1.89 -8.53
C CYS A 12 15.76 2.90 -7.38
N ALA A 13 15.94 4.19 -7.69
CA ALA A 13 15.95 5.27 -6.69
C ALA A 13 14.72 5.30 -5.76
N VAL A 14 13.55 4.92 -6.27
CA VAL A 14 12.31 4.89 -5.48
C VAL A 14 12.28 3.69 -4.52
N CYS A 15 12.75 2.52 -4.95
CA CYS A 15 12.78 1.31 -4.09
C CYS A 15 13.84 1.40 -2.98
N THR A 16 14.86 2.25 -3.15
CA THR A 16 15.92 2.50 -2.16
C THR A 16 15.72 3.82 -1.40
N SER A 17 14.61 4.53 -1.65
CA SER A 17 14.32 5.82 -1.03
C SER A 17 14.21 5.71 0.49
N GLN A 18 14.73 6.72 1.19
CA GLN A 18 14.52 6.88 2.63
C GLN A 18 13.24 7.65 2.96
N ASP A 19 12.58 8.27 1.97
CA ASP A 19 11.27 8.88 2.21
C ASP A 19 10.25 7.77 2.52
N ARG A 20 9.62 7.85 3.69
CA ARG A 20 8.60 6.88 4.11
C ARG A 20 7.40 6.87 3.18
N ARG A 21 7.11 7.96 2.46
CA ARG A 21 6.01 8.04 1.50
C ARG A 21 6.21 7.17 0.27
N ASP A 22 7.45 6.76 -0.02
CA ASP A 22 7.71 5.84 -1.13
C ASP A 22 7.38 4.39 -0.79
N ARG A 23 7.27 4.04 0.49
CA ARG A 23 6.83 2.71 0.95
C ARG A 23 5.32 2.61 0.78
N ARG A 24 4.89 1.76 -0.15
CA ARG A 24 3.49 1.65 -0.56
C ARG A 24 3.05 0.19 -0.48
N LEU A 25 1.94 -0.04 0.22
CA LEU A 25 1.18 -1.27 0.10
C LEU A 25 0.41 -1.28 -1.22
N ARG A 26 -0.26 -2.38 -1.55
CA ARG A 26 -1.25 -2.38 -2.62
C ARG A 26 -2.42 -1.47 -2.25
N THR A 27 -3.06 -0.97 -3.29
CA THR A 27 -4.14 0.00 -3.14
C THR A 27 -5.32 -0.66 -2.44
N ALA A 28 -5.85 0.02 -1.43
CA ALA A 28 -7.10 -0.29 -0.78
C ALA A 28 -7.57 0.91 0.04
N ALA A 29 -8.84 0.89 0.47
CA ALA A 29 -9.42 1.93 1.30
C ALA A 29 -10.34 1.36 2.38
N MET A 30 -10.48 2.08 3.48
CA MET A 30 -11.49 1.83 4.50
C MET A 30 -12.38 3.06 4.61
N VAL A 31 -13.69 2.85 4.61
CA VAL A 31 -14.68 3.89 4.91
C VAL A 31 -15.33 3.57 6.25
N GLU A 32 -15.23 4.49 7.19
CA GLU A 32 -15.89 4.38 8.49
C GLU A 32 -16.97 5.46 8.61
N GLN A 33 -18.20 5.05 8.93
CA GLN A 33 -19.31 5.98 9.16
C GLN A 33 -20.32 5.37 10.12
N GLY A 34 -20.70 6.11 11.17
CA GLY A 34 -21.76 5.68 12.09
C GLY A 34 -21.52 4.32 12.78
N GLY A 35 -20.26 3.98 13.07
CA GLY A 35 -19.88 2.69 13.65
C GLY A 35 -19.78 1.53 12.65
N VAL A 36 -20.09 1.77 11.38
CA VAL A 36 -19.91 0.80 10.29
C VAL A 36 -18.54 1.00 9.64
N ARG A 37 -17.91 -0.11 9.25
CA ARG A 37 -16.61 -0.15 8.56
C ARG A 37 -16.75 -0.91 7.25
N ILE A 38 -16.40 -0.29 6.13
CA ILE A 38 -16.42 -0.90 4.79
C ILE A 38 -15.01 -0.89 4.22
N VAL A 39 -14.47 -2.09 3.96
CA VAL A 39 -13.21 -2.27 3.24
C VAL A 39 -13.50 -2.28 1.74
N ILE A 40 -12.72 -1.52 0.98
CA ILE A 40 -12.67 -1.52 -0.47
C ILE A 40 -11.31 -2.10 -0.86
N ASP A 41 -11.32 -3.17 -1.66
CA ASP A 41 -10.17 -3.98 -2.09
C ASP A 41 -9.43 -4.70 -0.94
N ALA A 42 -9.90 -5.91 -0.58
CA ALA A 42 -9.27 -6.78 0.41
C ALA A 42 -8.11 -7.59 -0.19
N GLY A 43 -7.02 -6.88 -0.53
CA GLY A 43 -5.80 -7.49 -1.05
C GLY A 43 -4.99 -8.25 0.01
N PRO A 44 -3.93 -8.99 -0.37
CA PRO A 44 -3.13 -9.79 0.57
C PRO A 44 -2.23 -8.97 1.54
N ASP A 45 -2.38 -7.64 1.60
CA ASP A 45 -1.70 -6.79 2.59
C ASP A 45 -2.54 -6.59 3.86
N PHE A 46 -3.77 -7.12 3.88
CA PHE A 46 -4.71 -7.10 5.01
C PHE A 46 -4.62 -8.35 5.87
#